data_AF-A0A7J4ETV2-F1
#
_entry.id   AF-A0A7J4ETV2-F1
#
_cell.length_a   1.000
_cell.length_b   1.000
_cell.length_c   1.000
_cell.angle_alpha   90.00
_cell.angle_beta   90.00
_cell.angle_gamma   90.00
#
_symmetry.space_group_name_H-M   'P 1'
#
loop_
_entity.id
_entity.type
_entity.pdbx_description
1 polymer ?
#
loop_
_entity_poly.entity_id
_entity_poly.type
_entity_poly.pdbx_seq_one_letter_code
_entity_poly.pdbx_strand_id
1 'polypeptide(L)'
;EMEPHGVYNYCCGGGSGFAIMTGMNFPEWRNIVASRMKFKQTLDAFSDCISPDINKYLCAPCSNCKGAIREFLRHYRAPEVCSIYYGGLVELMVNAMVDLEEPFVEWEFH
;
A
#
# COMPACT_ATOMS: atom_id res chain seq x y z
N GLU A 1 10.70 -3.47 8.77
CA GLU A 1 10.72 -2.53 7.62
C GLU A 1 10.70 -3.37 6.34
N MET A 2 10.23 -2.83 5.22
CA MET A 2 10.20 -3.55 3.93
C MET A 2 11.63 -3.72 3.38
N GLU A 3 11.97 -4.87 2.82
CA GLU A 3 13.25 -5.10 2.13
C GLU A 3 13.08 -4.91 0.60
N PRO A 4 13.89 -4.09 -0.08
CA PRO A 4 14.98 -3.28 0.45
C PRO A 4 14.52 -1.96 1.08
N HIS A 5 15.23 -1.53 2.13
CA HIS A 5 14.87 -0.43 3.01
C HIS A 5 15.70 0.86 2.76
N GLY A 6 15.34 1.95 3.45
CA GLY A 6 16.08 3.21 3.40
C GLY A 6 16.24 3.78 1.98
N VAL A 7 17.49 4.05 1.58
CA VAL A 7 17.82 4.65 0.26
C VAL A 7 17.54 3.73 -0.92
N TYR A 8 17.37 2.44 -0.68
CA TYR A 8 17.01 1.45 -1.70
C TYR A 8 15.49 1.27 -1.82
N ASN A 9 14.73 1.88 -0.91
CA ASN A 9 13.29 1.86 -0.93
C ASN A 9 12.75 2.94 -1.89
N TYR A 10 12.05 2.55 -2.95
CA TYR A 10 11.56 3.51 -3.95
C TYR A 10 10.55 4.52 -3.35
N CYS A 11 10.38 5.67 -3.98
CA CYS A 11 9.22 6.53 -3.71
C CYS A 11 7.91 5.79 -4.10
N CYS A 12 6.79 6.13 -3.46
CA CYS A 12 5.48 5.59 -3.80
C CYS A 12 4.92 6.07 -5.15
N GLY A 13 5.52 7.10 -5.76
CA GLY A 13 5.03 7.72 -7.00
C GLY A 13 3.90 8.73 -6.81
N GLY A 14 3.43 8.96 -5.58
CA GLY A 14 2.32 9.88 -5.27
C GLY A 14 2.72 11.35 -5.02
N GLY A 15 4.02 11.65 -4.95
CA GLY A 15 4.51 13.02 -4.71
C GLY A 15 4.11 14.02 -5.82
N SER A 16 4.39 15.30 -5.61
CA SER A 16 4.14 16.37 -6.61
C SER A 16 2.69 16.45 -7.12
N GLY A 17 1.72 16.00 -6.32
CA GLY A 17 0.30 16.00 -6.67
C GLY A 17 -0.17 14.76 -7.44
N PHE A 18 0.72 13.82 -7.79
CA PHE A 18 0.33 12.63 -8.55
C PHE A 18 -0.66 11.73 -7.80
N ALA A 19 -0.65 11.70 -6.46
CA ALA A 19 -1.62 10.92 -5.68
C ALA A 19 -3.08 11.36 -5.88
N ILE A 20 -3.33 12.62 -6.25
CA ILE A 20 -4.68 13.19 -6.40
C ILE A 20 -5.02 13.60 -7.84
N MET A 21 -4.04 13.59 -8.74
CA MET A 21 -4.24 13.93 -10.15
C MET A 21 -4.96 12.80 -10.87
N THR A 22 -6.15 13.08 -11.40
CA THR A 22 -7.03 12.10 -12.05
C THR A 22 -7.37 12.42 -13.50
N GLY A 23 -6.94 13.57 -14.02
CA GLY A 23 -7.19 13.97 -15.40
C GLY A 23 -6.37 13.19 -16.43
N MET A 24 -6.84 13.15 -17.68
CA MET A 24 -6.16 12.51 -18.81
C MET A 24 -5.73 11.06 -18.47
N ASN A 25 -4.53 10.65 -18.91
CA ASN A 25 -3.96 9.34 -18.63
C ASN A 25 -3.07 9.31 -17.37
N PHE A 26 -3.13 10.34 -16.50
CA PHE A 26 -2.29 10.38 -15.31
C PHE A 26 -2.51 9.22 -14.33
N PRO A 27 -3.75 8.71 -14.10
CA PRO A 27 -3.94 7.51 -13.28
C PRO A 27 -3.18 6.30 -13.82
N GLU A 28 -3.24 6.09 -15.13
CA GLU A 28 -2.54 4.98 -15.79
C GLU A 28 -1.03 5.18 -15.72
N TRP A 29 -0.53 6.36 -16.11
CA TRP A 29 0.90 6.70 -16.02
C TRP A 29 1.44 6.55 -14.60
N ARG A 30 0.70 7.01 -13.57
CA ARG A 30 1.06 6.84 -12.16
C ARG A 30 1.25 5.36 -11.83
N ASN A 31 0.27 4.52 -12.17
CA ASN A 31 0.31 3.12 -11.78
C ASN A 31 1.36 2.31 -12.55
N ILE A 32 1.48 2.52 -13.87
CA ILE A 32 2.39 1.73 -14.72
C ILE A 32 3.83 2.27 -14.76
N VAL A 33 4.06 3.53 -14.39
CA VAL A 33 5.39 4.16 -14.39
C VAL A 33 5.84 4.52 -12.97
N ALA A 34 5.19 5.50 -12.35
CA ALA A 34 5.68 6.09 -11.11
C ALA A 34 5.63 5.13 -9.90
N SER A 35 4.55 4.37 -9.78
CA SER A 35 4.29 3.43 -8.69
C SER A 35 4.79 2.02 -8.98
N ARG A 36 5.12 1.69 -10.23
CA ARG A 36 5.41 0.31 -10.66
C ARG A 36 6.53 -0.34 -9.86
N MET A 37 7.63 0.38 -9.63
CA MET A 37 8.77 -0.16 -8.87
C MET A 37 8.44 -0.32 -7.38
N LYS A 38 7.62 0.59 -6.81
CA LYS A 38 7.12 0.44 -5.44
C LYS A 38 6.24 -0.80 -5.30
N PHE A 39 5.33 -1.01 -6.25
CA PHE A 39 4.46 -2.18 -6.25
C PHE A 39 5.26 -3.47 -6.35
N LYS A 40 6.29 -3.52 -7.23
CA LYS A 40 7.20 -4.66 -7.28
C LYS A 40 7.87 -4.93 -5.93
N GLN A 41 8.42 -3.90 -5.27
CA GLN A 41 9.03 -4.06 -3.94
C GLN A 41 8.03 -4.55 -2.89
N THR A 42 6.76 -4.11 -3.00
CA THR A 42 5.69 -4.58 -2.12
C THR A 42 5.47 -6.09 -2.30
N LEU A 43 5.39 -6.57 -3.54
CA LEU A 43 5.23 -7.99 -3.83
C LEU A 43 6.46 -8.81 -3.39
N ASP A 44 7.66 -8.30 -3.67
CA ASP A 44 8.91 -8.97 -3.29
C ASP A 44 8.99 -9.14 -1.76
N ALA A 45 8.59 -8.11 -1.00
CA ALA A 45 8.60 -8.13 0.46
C ALA A 45 7.59 -9.10 1.10
N PHE A 46 6.57 -9.52 0.35
CA PHE A 46 5.60 -10.54 0.78
C PHE A 46 5.77 -11.87 0.02
N SER A 47 6.89 -12.06 -0.68
CA SER A 47 7.08 -13.21 -1.58
C SER A 47 7.03 -14.57 -0.86
N ASP A 48 7.39 -14.61 0.41
CA ASP A 48 7.34 -15.78 1.28
C ASP A 48 5.92 -16.14 1.76
N CYS A 49 4.99 -15.20 1.70
CA CYS A 49 3.62 -15.35 2.20
C CYS A 49 2.55 -14.90 1.21
N ILE A 50 2.84 -14.87 -0.10
CA ILE A 50 2.02 -14.20 -1.13
C ILE A 50 0.58 -14.72 -1.28
N SER A 51 0.27 -15.91 -0.73
CA SER A 51 -1.06 -16.52 -0.76
C SER A 51 -2.16 -15.55 -0.29
N PRO A 52 -3.33 -15.49 -0.96
CA PRO A 52 -4.47 -14.71 -0.49
C PRO A 52 -5.06 -15.20 0.85
N ASP A 53 -4.71 -16.40 1.32
CA ASP A 53 -5.17 -16.89 2.63
C ASP A 53 -4.53 -16.14 3.81
N ILE A 54 -3.44 -15.39 3.55
CA ILE A 54 -2.72 -14.63 4.56
C ILE A 54 -2.94 -13.15 4.30
N ASN A 55 -3.62 -12.49 5.23
CA ASN A 55 -3.80 -11.04 5.23
C ASN A 55 -2.47 -10.31 5.45
N LYS A 56 -2.17 -9.35 4.57
CA LYS A 56 -0.93 -8.55 4.60
C LYS A 56 -1.27 -7.09 4.75
N TYR A 57 -0.55 -6.39 5.62
CA TYR A 57 -0.75 -4.96 5.84
C TYR A 57 0.42 -4.16 5.30
N LEU A 58 0.17 -3.33 4.29
CA LEU A 58 1.13 -2.34 3.80
C LEU A 58 0.90 -1.00 4.48
N CYS A 59 1.80 -0.64 5.39
CA CYS A 59 1.74 0.62 6.12
C CYS A 59 2.18 1.82 5.26
N ALA A 60 1.35 2.85 5.23
CA ALA A 60 1.61 4.13 4.56
C ALA A 60 1.94 5.22 5.60
N PRO A 61 3.19 5.69 5.68
CA PRO A 61 3.58 6.71 6.67
C PRO A 61 3.16 8.13 6.28
N CYS A 62 2.61 8.34 5.08
CA CYS A 62 2.25 9.66 4.57
C CYS A 62 0.94 9.61 3.77
N SER A 63 0.19 10.72 3.71
CA SER A 63 -1.10 10.80 3.01
C SER A 63 -0.98 10.52 1.50
N ASN A 64 0.04 11.08 0.84
CA ASN A 64 0.31 10.80 -0.58
C ASN A 64 0.68 9.33 -0.82
N CYS A 65 1.38 8.71 0.13
CA CYS A 65 1.74 7.31 0.11
C CYS A 65 0.46 6.46 0.20
N LYS A 66 -0.43 6.78 1.14
CA LYS A 66 -1.71 6.10 1.32
C LYS A 66 -2.57 6.20 0.05
N GLY A 67 -2.60 7.38 -0.57
CA GLY A 67 -3.25 7.60 -1.86
C GLY A 67 -2.65 6.74 -2.98
N ALA A 68 -1.34 6.85 -3.23
CA ALA A 68 -0.70 6.09 -4.31
C ALA A 68 -0.78 4.57 -4.11
N ILE A 69 -0.65 4.09 -2.86
CA ILE A 69 -0.77 2.67 -2.50
C ILE A 69 -2.16 2.15 -2.81
N ARG A 70 -3.22 2.86 -2.39
CA ARG A 70 -4.60 2.53 -2.76
C ARG A 70 -4.73 2.32 -4.28
N GLU A 71 -4.18 3.26 -5.04
CA GLU A 71 -4.33 3.27 -6.50
C GLU A 71 -3.59 2.13 -7.17
N PHE A 72 -2.34 1.84 -6.80
CA PHE A 72 -1.61 0.74 -7.42
C PHE A 72 -2.13 -0.63 -6.97
N LEU A 73 -2.56 -0.78 -5.70
CA LEU A 73 -3.11 -2.06 -5.23
C LEU A 73 -4.40 -2.39 -5.98
N ARG A 74 -5.29 -1.40 -6.15
CA ARG A 74 -6.53 -1.56 -6.94
C ARG A 74 -6.23 -1.81 -8.42
N HIS A 75 -5.30 -1.07 -9.01
CA HIS A 75 -4.95 -1.24 -10.43
C HIS A 75 -4.45 -2.64 -10.75
N TYR A 76 -3.66 -3.24 -9.85
CA TYR A 76 -3.14 -4.61 -10.02
C TYR A 76 -3.98 -5.69 -9.35
N ARG A 77 -5.14 -5.35 -8.77
CA ARG A 77 -6.04 -6.29 -8.05
C ARG A 77 -5.32 -7.07 -6.94
N ALA A 78 -4.38 -6.40 -6.26
CA ALA A 78 -3.59 -6.99 -5.19
C ALA A 78 -4.43 -7.40 -3.95
N PRO A 79 -5.51 -6.68 -3.57
CA PRO A 79 -6.45 -7.15 -2.57
C PRO A 79 -7.02 -8.54 -2.86
N GLU A 80 -7.43 -8.78 -4.10
CA GLU A 80 -8.14 -10.00 -4.49
C GLU A 80 -7.20 -11.18 -4.73
N VAL A 81 -5.99 -10.92 -5.24
CA VAL A 81 -5.05 -11.98 -5.65
C VAL A 81 -3.96 -12.27 -4.61
N CYS A 82 -3.70 -11.33 -3.70
CA CYS A 82 -2.62 -11.45 -2.71
C CYS A 82 -3.06 -11.07 -1.29
N SER A 83 -4.30 -10.63 -1.07
CA SER A 83 -4.80 -10.14 0.23
C SER A 83 -3.92 -9.07 0.87
N ILE A 84 -3.44 -8.14 0.03
CA ILE A 84 -2.66 -6.98 0.48
C ILE A 84 -3.60 -5.82 0.77
N TYR A 85 -3.78 -5.55 2.06
CA TYR A 85 -4.47 -4.37 2.58
C TYR A 85 -3.47 -3.22 2.77
N TYR A 86 -3.97 -1.99 2.81
CA TYR A 86 -3.15 -0.83 3.11
C TYR A 86 -3.83 0.05 4.15
N GLY A 87 -3.04 0.68 5.00
CA GLY A 87 -3.53 1.69 5.92
C GLY A 87 -2.42 2.60 6.37
N GLY A 88 -2.76 3.68 7.08
CA GLY A 88 -1.75 4.61 7.55
C GLY A 88 -1.05 4.11 8.81
N LEU A 89 0.06 4.77 9.14
CA LEU A 89 0.79 4.47 10.38
C LEU A 89 -0.07 4.69 11.63
N VAL A 90 -0.94 5.70 11.62
CA VAL A 90 -1.81 6.01 12.77
C VAL A 90 -2.83 4.90 13.00
N GLU A 91 -3.45 4.37 11.93
CA GLU A 91 -4.39 3.25 12.04
C GLU A 91 -3.71 1.99 12.58
N LEU A 92 -2.49 1.70 12.13
CA LEU A 92 -1.70 0.59 12.66
C LEU A 92 -1.32 0.78 14.14
N MET A 93 -0.96 2.01 14.53
CA MET A 93 -0.67 2.34 15.93
C MET A 93 -1.90 2.18 16.81
N VAL A 94 -3.06 2.68 16.38
CA VAL A 94 -4.33 2.53 17.09
C VAL A 94 -4.65 1.06 17.24
N ASN A 95 -4.54 0.25 16.18
CA ASN A 95 -4.77 -1.19 16.25
C ASN A 95 -3.85 -1.94 17.24
N ALA A 96 -2.74 -1.35 17.67
CA ALA A 96 -1.79 -1.93 18.63
C ALA A 96 -1.94 -1.36 20.05
N MET A 97 -2.89 -0.45 20.31
CA MET A 97 -3.14 0.06 21.66
C MET A 97 -3.73 -1.03 22.55
N VAL A 98 -3.21 -1.16 23.77
CA VAL A 98 -3.55 -2.26 24.70
C VAL A 98 -4.96 -2.15 25.30
N ASP A 99 -5.56 -0.97 25.26
CA ASP A 99 -6.86 -0.68 25.89
C ASP A 99 -8.04 -0.78 24.90
N LEU A 100 -7.80 -1.22 23.66
CA LEU A 100 -8.87 -1.47 22.68
C LEU A 100 -9.53 -2.82 22.94
N GLU A 101 -10.86 -2.81 23.08
CA GLU A 101 -11.66 -4.03 23.25
C GLU A 101 -11.67 -4.91 21.98
N GLU A 102 -11.55 -4.28 20.82
CA GLU A 102 -11.53 -4.93 19.51
C GLU A 102 -10.48 -4.31 18.57
N PRO A 103 -9.96 -5.08 17.59
CA PRO A 103 -9.01 -4.53 16.62
C PRO A 103 -9.61 -3.39 15.81
N PHE A 104 -8.83 -2.30 15.63
CA PHE A 104 -9.23 -1.18 14.79
C PHE A 104 -9.24 -1.52 13.29
N VAL A 105 -8.35 -2.41 12.84
CA VAL A 105 -8.23 -2.80 11.44
C VAL A 105 -9.20 -3.95 11.16
N GLU A 106 -10.21 -3.65 10.36
CA GLU A 106 -11.09 -4.63 9.73
C GLU A 106 -10.52 -5.01 8.36
N TRP A 107 -10.46 -6.31 8.06
CA TRP A 107 -9.94 -6.82 6.79
C TRP A 107 -10.99 -6.77 5.67
N GLU A 108 -11.65 -5.62 5.54
CA GLU A 108 -12.63 -5.35 4.49
C GLU A 108 -11.97 -4.67 3.28
N PHE A 109 -11.86 -5.40 2.18
CA PHE A 109 -11.24 -4.91 0.95
C PHE A 109 -12.29 -4.18 0.09
N HIS A 110 -12.39 -2.85 0.24
CA HIS A 110 -13.31 -1.98 -0.53
C HIS A 110 -12.70 -1.40 -1.83
#